data_AF-A0A4Q7FJT8-F1
#
_entry.id   AF-A0A4Q7FJT8-F1
#
_cell.length_a   1.000
_cell.length_b   1.000
_cell.length_c   1.000
_cell.angle_alpha   90.00
_cell.angle_beta   90.00
_cell.angle_gamma   90.00
#
_symmetry.space_group_name_H-M   'P 1'
#
loop_
_entity.id
_entity.type
_entity.pdbx_description
1 polymer ?
#
loop_
_entity_poly.entity_id
_entity_poly.type
_entity_poly.pdbx_seq_one_letter_code
_entity_poly.pdbx_strand_id
1 'polypeptide(L)'
;MDSTLLKYTLAALTALLISAAPAAALEQNCRFIQAKVDREACYKRQEDELAAKRKPAVPSDESKTLETLRQMRQGDDAVYRSINNICRGC
;
A
#
# COMPACT_ATOMS: atom_id res chain seq x y z
N MET A 1 -10.50 -34.37 -30.76
CA MET A 1 -9.69 -33.15 -30.99
C MET A 1 -9.52 -32.36 -29.68
N ASP A 2 -9.51 -33.07 -28.55
CA ASP A 2 -9.83 -32.46 -27.26
C ASP A 2 -8.59 -32.29 -26.38
N SER A 3 -7.61 -33.18 -26.55
CA SER A 3 -6.35 -33.16 -25.78
C SER A 3 -5.42 -32.02 -26.16
N THR A 4 -5.48 -31.52 -27.40
CA THR A 4 -4.68 -30.37 -27.84
C THR A 4 -5.24 -29.08 -27.26
N LEU A 5 -6.56 -28.90 -27.32
CA LEU A 5 -7.25 -27.76 -26.70
C LEU A 5 -7.00 -27.71 -25.19
N LEU A 6 -7.07 -28.85 -24.50
CA LEU A 6 -6.80 -28.92 -23.06
C LEU A 6 -5.35 -28.55 -22.69
N LYS A 7 -4.37 -28.88 -23.54
CA LYS A 7 -2.97 -28.50 -23.34
C LYS A 7 -2.77 -26.99 -23.51
N TYR A 8 -3.42 -26.39 -24.51
CA TYR A 8 -3.32 -24.96 -24.74
C TYR A 8 -4.04 -24.14 -23.66
N THR A 9 -5.19 -24.61 -23.16
CA THR A 9 -5.87 -23.94 -22.05
C THR A 9 -5.06 -24.03 -20.76
N LEU A 10 -4.42 -25.16 -20.48
CA LEU A 10 -3.53 -25.32 -19.31
C LEU A 10 -2.27 -24.44 -19.43
N ALA A 11 -1.67 -24.37 -20.62
CA ALA A 11 -0.53 -23.48 -20.89
C ALA A 11 -0.93 -22.00 -20.78
N ALA A 12 -2.11 -21.62 -21.28
CA ALA A 12 -2.62 -20.27 -21.16
C ALA A 12 -2.94 -19.89 -19.71
N LEU A 13 -3.53 -20.79 -18.93
CA LEU A 13 -3.81 -20.57 -17.50
C LEU A 13 -2.53 -20.44 -16.68
N THR A 14 -1.52 -21.28 -16.95
CA THR A 14 -0.21 -21.16 -16.28
C THR A 14 0.51 -19.87 -16.67
N ALA A 15 0.49 -19.48 -17.95
CA ALA A 15 1.02 -18.19 -18.38
C ALA A 15 0.28 -17.01 -17.74
N LEU A 16 -1.05 -17.10 -17.59
CA LEU A 16 -1.86 -16.06 -16.94
C LEU A 16 -1.51 -15.94 -15.45
N LEU A 17 -1.37 -17.07 -14.75
CA LEU A 17 -0.94 -17.12 -13.34
C LEU A 17 0.48 -16.56 -13.15
N ILE A 18 1.40 -16.77 -14.10
CA ILE A 18 2.75 -16.21 -14.05
C ILE A 18 2.75 -14.71 -14.39
N SER A 19 1.88 -14.26 -15.31
CA SER A 19 1.72 -12.84 -15.65
C SER A 19 1.02 -12.03 -14.55
N ALA A 20 0.20 -12.71 -13.74
CA ALA A 20 -0.28 -12.23 -12.45
C ALA A 20 0.79 -12.37 -11.35
N ALA A 21 2.07 -12.28 -11.73
CA ALA A 21 3.15 -11.96 -10.83
C ALA A 21 2.65 -10.83 -9.92
N PRO A 22 2.73 -11.00 -8.60
CA PRO A 22 1.94 -10.18 -7.72
C PRO A 22 2.45 -8.76 -7.87
N ALA A 23 1.58 -7.86 -8.32
CA ALA A 23 1.73 -6.44 -8.05
C ALA A 23 1.73 -6.15 -6.52
N ALA A 24 1.65 -7.20 -5.69
CA ALA A 24 1.84 -7.26 -4.25
C ALA A 24 3.18 -7.94 -3.82
N ALA A 25 4.20 -8.05 -4.69
CA ALA A 25 5.48 -8.68 -4.34
C ALA A 25 6.41 -7.81 -3.46
N LEU A 26 6.03 -6.57 -3.12
CA LEU A 26 6.82 -5.73 -2.21
C LEU A 26 6.47 -5.95 -0.74
N GLU A 27 5.45 -6.76 -0.43
CA GLU A 27 5.21 -7.27 0.92
C GLU A 27 5.76 -8.70 1.08
N GLN A 28 6.87 -9.01 0.39
CA GLN A 28 7.65 -10.23 0.66
C GLN A 28 8.34 -10.11 2.02
N ASN A 29 7.55 -10.21 3.08
CA ASN A 29 7.93 -10.57 4.44
C ASN A 29 9.40 -10.31 4.84
N CYS A 30 9.88 -9.07 4.75
CA CYS A 30 11.20 -8.71 5.30
C CYS A 30 11.29 -9.06 6.79
N ARG A 31 10.14 -9.25 7.47
CA ARG A 31 10.00 -9.75 8.84
C ARG A 31 10.53 -11.18 9.06
N PHE A 32 10.46 -12.08 8.08
CA PHE A 32 10.90 -13.47 8.23
C PHE A 32 12.40 -13.68 8.01
N ILE A 33 13.14 -12.62 7.64
CA ILE A 33 14.60 -12.68 7.48
C ILE A 33 15.26 -12.67 8.87
N GLN A 34 15.93 -13.77 9.21
CA GLN A 34 16.61 -13.93 10.50
C GLN A 34 17.90 -13.10 10.62
N ALA A 35 18.63 -12.93 9.53
CA ALA A 35 19.85 -12.12 9.50
C ALA A 35 19.50 -10.62 9.48
N LYS A 36 20.00 -9.86 10.46
CA LYS A 36 19.71 -8.42 10.59
C LYS A 36 20.16 -7.62 9.37
N VAL A 37 21.34 -7.90 8.84
CA VAL A 37 21.92 -7.16 7.70
C VAL A 37 21.06 -7.34 6.46
N ASP A 38 20.60 -8.56 6.19
CA ASP A 38 19.74 -8.86 5.04
C ASP A 38 18.34 -8.29 5.22
N ARG A 39 17.84 -8.23 6.45
CA ARG A 39 16.57 -7.58 6.79
C ARG A 39 16.62 -6.08 6.52
N GLU A 40 17.67 -5.40 6.95
CA GLU A 40 17.84 -3.96 6.74
C GLU A 40 18.02 -3.63 5.26
N ALA A 41 18.74 -4.47 4.51
CA ALA A 41 18.88 -4.34 3.07
C ALA A 41 17.54 -4.53 2.33
N CYS A 42 16.70 -5.47 2.78
CA CYS A 42 15.34 -5.70 2.27
C CYS A 42 14.46 -4.45 2.43
N TYR A 43 14.44 -3.87 3.64
CA TYR A 43 13.67 -2.65 3.92
C TYR A 43 14.16 -1.45 3.11
N LYS A 44 15.48 -1.24 2.99
CA LYS A 44 16.01 -0.13 2.19
C LYS A 44 15.59 -0.19 0.73
N ARG A 45 15.65 -1.37 0.11
CA ARG A 45 15.19 -1.54 -1.29
C ARG A 45 13.71 -1.23 -1.44
N GLN A 46 12.88 -1.66 -0.48
CA GLN A 46 11.45 -1.36 -0.46
C GLN A 46 11.20 0.15 -0.33
N GLU A 47 11.93 0.84 0.53
CA GLU A 47 11.85 2.30 0.66
C GLU A 47 12.32 3.01 -0.61
N ASP A 48 13.40 2.57 -1.23
CA ASP A 48 13.94 3.14 -2.46
C ASP A 48 12.96 2.95 -3.64
N GLU A 49 12.33 1.78 -3.77
CA GLU A 49 11.30 1.52 -4.78
C GLU A 49 10.01 2.31 -4.51
N LEU A 50 9.62 2.44 -3.24
CA LEU A 50 8.48 3.28 -2.84
C LEU A 50 8.78 4.77 -3.11
N ALA A 51 10.00 5.21 -2.84
CA ALA A 51 10.45 6.57 -3.12
C ALA A 51 10.54 6.84 -4.63
N ALA A 52 10.94 5.84 -5.42
CA ALA A 52 10.93 5.90 -6.89
C ALA A 52 9.48 5.98 -7.43
N LYS A 53 8.55 5.19 -6.88
CA LYS A 53 7.11 5.25 -7.23
C LYS A 53 6.41 6.52 -6.75
N ARG A 54 6.89 7.15 -5.67
CA ARG A 54 6.38 8.43 -5.15
C ARG A 54 6.74 9.64 -6.00
N LYS A 55 7.61 9.50 -7.01
CA LYS A 55 7.96 10.58 -7.95
C LYS A 55 7.29 10.35 -9.31
N PRO A 56 6.70 11.39 -9.91
CA PRO A 56 5.44 12.02 -9.56
C PRO A 56 4.27 11.30 -10.27
N ALA A 57 3.44 10.57 -9.53
CA ALA A 57 2.11 10.25 -10.06
C ALA A 57 1.23 11.48 -9.82
N VAL A 58 0.70 12.04 -10.91
CA VAL A 58 -0.44 12.98 -10.98
C VAL A 58 -1.32 12.88 -9.73
N PRO A 59 -1.78 13.99 -9.12
CA PRO A 59 -2.55 13.98 -7.87
C PRO A 59 -3.69 12.96 -7.96
N SER A 60 -3.42 11.77 -7.44
CA SER A 60 -4.37 10.67 -7.42
C SER A 60 -5.27 10.84 -6.21
N ASP A 61 -6.36 10.09 -6.14
CA ASP A 61 -7.28 10.09 -4.99
C ASP A 61 -6.58 9.90 -3.63
N GLU A 62 -5.35 9.36 -3.60
CA GLU A 62 -4.48 9.28 -2.43
C GLU A 62 -4.13 10.66 -1.84
N SER A 63 -3.91 11.67 -2.69
CA SER A 63 -3.64 13.04 -2.23
C SER A 63 -4.88 13.67 -1.60
N LYS A 64 -6.05 13.47 -2.22
CA LYS A 64 -7.33 13.91 -1.67
C LYS A 64 -7.66 13.21 -0.36
N THR A 65 -7.38 11.92 -0.24
CA THR A 65 -7.57 11.17 1.02
C THR A 65 -6.61 11.65 2.10
N LEU A 66 -5.33 11.90 1.79
CA LEU A 66 -4.41 12.50 2.75
C LEU A 66 -4.83 13.91 3.18
N GLU A 67 -5.35 14.73 2.27
CA GLU A 67 -5.90 16.05 2.59
C GLU A 67 -7.14 15.94 3.47
N THR A 68 -8.07 15.03 3.13
CA THR A 68 -9.27 14.75 3.93
C THR A 68 -8.90 14.30 5.34
N LEU A 69 -7.93 13.38 5.47
CA LEU A 69 -7.45 12.91 6.78
C LEU A 69 -6.81 14.04 7.60
N ARG A 70 -6.06 14.96 6.97
CA ARG A 70 -5.53 16.15 7.66
C ARG A 70 -6.64 17.08 8.10
N GLN A 71 -7.65 17.28 7.27
CA GLN A 71 -8.79 18.15 7.57
C GLN A 71 -9.63 17.60 8.72
N MET A 72 -9.88 16.28 8.77
CA MET A 72 -10.61 15.68 9.90
C MET A 72 -9.88 15.90 11.23
N ARG A 73 -8.54 15.71 11.27
CA ARG A 73 -7.74 15.97 12.48
C ARG A 73 -7.84 17.42 12.95
N GLN A 74 -7.79 18.37 12.01
CA GLN A 74 -7.97 19.80 12.33
C GLN A 74 -9.39 20.10 12.84
N GLY A 75 -10.40 19.42 12.28
CA GLY A 75 -11.79 19.51 12.74
C GLY A 75 -11.96 18.99 14.17
N ASP A 76 -11.36 17.86 14.50
CA ASP A 76 -11.39 17.27 15.84
C ASP A 76 -10.76 18.21 16.88
N ASP A 77 -9.60 18.81 16.58
CA ASP A 77 -8.95 19.79 17.46
C ASP A 77 -9.82 21.02 17.70
N ALA A 78 -10.51 21.50 16.67
CA ALA A 78 -11.40 22.65 16.77
C ALA A 78 -12.65 22.34 17.62
N VAL A 79 -13.23 21.14 17.43
CA VAL A 79 -14.36 20.65 18.23
C VAL A 79 -13.95 20.47 19.69
N TYR A 80 -12.76 19.93 19.96
CA TYR A 80 -12.30 19.75 21.34
C TYR A 80 -12.14 21.10 22.07
N ARG A 81 -11.61 22.12 21.37
CA ARG A 81 -11.52 23.48 21.91
C ARG A 81 -12.90 24.12 22.14
N SER A 82 -13.86 23.89 21.26
CA SER A 82 -15.22 24.44 21.42
C SER A 82 -15.95 23.78 22.59
N ILE A 83 -15.85 22.46 22.74
CA ILE A 83 -16.41 21.71 23.89
C ILE A 83 -15.80 22.19 25.20
N ASN A 84 -14.48 22.39 25.24
CA ASN A 84 -13.79 22.91 26.43
C ASN A 84 -14.26 24.34 26.82
N ASN A 85 -14.76 25.13 25.86
CA ASN A 85 -15.34 26.44 26.14
C ASN A 85 -16.82 26.37 26.58
N ILE A 86 -17.52 25.28 26.26
CA ILE A 86 -18.94 25.07 26.63
C ILE A 86 -19.04 24.48 28.05
N CYS A 87 -18.13 23.57 28.43
CA CYS A 87 -18.07 23.01 29.79
C CYS A 87 -17.31 23.94 30.75
N ARG A 88 -17.81 25.16 30.97
CA ARG A 88 -17.28 26.14 31.94
C ARG A 88 -17.79 25.91 33.38
N GLY A 89 -18.08 24.66 33.76
CA GLY A 89 -18.42 24.26 35.12
C GLY A 89 -19.77 24.77 35.65
N CYS A 90 -20.69 23.84 35.88
CA CYS A 90 -21.60 23.96 37.04
C CYS A 90 -20.90 23.30 38.23
#